data_AF-A0A836LBW1-F1
#
_entry.id   AF-A0A836LBW1-F1
#
_cell.length_a   1.000
_cell.length_b   1.000
_cell.length_c   1.000
_cell.angle_alpha   90.00
_cell.angle_beta   90.00
_cell.angle_gamma   90.00
#
_symmetry.space_group_name_H-M   'P 1'
#
loop_
_entity.id
_entity.type
_entity.pdbx_description
1 polymer ?
#
loop_
_entity_poly.entity_id
_entity_poly.type
_entity_poly.pdbx_seq_one_letter_code
_entity_poly.pdbx_strand_id
1 'polypeptide(L)'
;MPPAATLSIDARKWAETIEAAGADCLCTAASAMNVIHVLSTATVRAPQKQLCVAVSNYFPAMLESVHGVSILTALVCYGTTATVEQVANRLTAADQDVWSFTALPKKEMSKCLSHLLERLAYREDCTGESYTALFRRLKALKKQTLMSSSFVLPATARLALVDNAFAEELLSSSEAHKGLAKSCQDSSSVAAAEKFCRILFEGSTKNAFCDFVWKALSASMKANAKAHPRESILTVLAAHAPAPLVNKIVDAMAQWPTVHDLCARDSYAHIVAHLLERCDDEKAGNKLVAAVITQEADVTDRMAARKAAPHHLLAALTAKPSYVHTVEKCLGCSQSKRLAAAKARFAHITQPKVAATQQAILERLKSLQSTSTSSSGAGTKRTRE
;
A
#
# COMPACT_ATOMS: atom_id res chain seq x y z
N MET A 1 13.94 7.06 -37.44
CA MET A 1 13.81 8.19 -36.50
C MET A 1 15.08 8.21 -35.64
N PRO A 2 15.73 9.37 -35.44
CA PRO A 2 16.83 9.47 -34.49
C PRO A 2 16.33 9.15 -33.06
N PRO A 3 17.18 8.60 -32.18
CA PRO A 3 16.78 8.33 -30.80
C PRO A 3 16.38 9.64 -30.12
N ALA A 4 15.26 9.65 -29.41
CA ALA A 4 14.82 10.80 -28.63
C ALA A 4 15.94 11.20 -27.65
N ALA A 5 16.34 12.47 -27.69
CA ALA A 5 17.34 12.99 -26.76
C ALA A 5 16.88 12.72 -25.32
N THR A 6 17.81 12.37 -24.44
CA THR A 6 17.50 11.91 -23.08
C THR A 6 18.30 12.71 -22.07
N LEU A 7 17.66 13.14 -20.98
CA LEU A 7 18.35 13.75 -19.85
C LEU A 7 19.30 12.74 -19.23
N SER A 8 20.61 13.04 -19.29
CA SER A 8 21.66 12.18 -18.75
C SER A 8 21.68 12.19 -17.21
N ILE A 9 22.52 11.35 -16.61
CA ILE A 9 22.77 11.40 -15.14
C ILE A 9 23.58 12.66 -14.75
N ASP A 10 24.29 13.29 -15.69
CA ASP A 10 24.99 14.55 -15.44
C ASP A 10 24.01 15.73 -15.51
N ALA A 11 23.56 16.20 -14.35
CA ALA A 11 22.59 17.29 -14.23
C ALA A 11 23.04 18.61 -14.85
N ARG A 12 24.35 18.84 -14.98
CA ARG A 12 24.90 20.09 -15.54
C ARG A 12 24.51 20.28 -17.01
N LYS A 13 24.19 19.18 -17.71
CA LYS A 13 23.82 19.18 -19.14
C LYS A 13 22.32 19.27 -19.38
N TRP A 14 21.50 19.24 -18.33
CA TRP A 14 20.05 19.19 -18.50
C TRP A 14 19.49 20.42 -19.19
N ALA A 15 19.92 21.62 -18.80
CA ALA A 15 19.43 22.86 -19.41
C ALA A 15 19.71 22.88 -20.93
N GLU A 16 20.95 22.63 -21.33
CA GLU A 16 21.35 22.55 -22.75
C GLU A 16 20.59 21.47 -23.51
N THR A 17 20.38 20.30 -22.90
CA THR A 17 19.64 19.20 -23.51
C THR A 17 18.15 19.54 -23.70
N ILE A 18 17.55 20.22 -22.73
CA ILE A 18 16.14 20.66 -22.79
C ILE A 18 15.98 21.78 -23.81
N GLU A 19 16.93 22.71 -23.89
CA GLU A 19 16.93 23.78 -24.88
C GLU A 19 17.06 23.24 -26.31
N ALA A 20 17.96 22.27 -26.53
CA ALA A 20 18.20 21.69 -27.85
C ALA A 20 17.09 20.72 -28.31
N ALA A 21 16.56 19.90 -27.40
CA ALA A 21 15.60 18.83 -27.75
C ALA A 21 14.14 19.14 -27.39
N GLY A 22 13.87 20.25 -26.69
CA GLY A 22 12.54 20.66 -26.30
C GLY A 22 11.83 19.64 -25.40
N ALA A 23 10.51 19.52 -25.60
CA ALA A 23 9.65 18.66 -24.77
C ALA A 23 9.93 17.15 -24.92
N ASP A 24 10.48 16.72 -26.06
CA ASP A 24 10.67 15.29 -26.36
C ASP A 24 11.55 14.61 -25.33
N CYS A 25 12.62 15.28 -24.88
CA CYS A 25 13.51 14.70 -23.88
C CYS A 25 12.84 14.53 -22.52
N LEU A 26 11.92 15.43 -22.15
CA LEU A 26 11.17 15.43 -20.89
C LEU A 26 10.07 14.36 -20.85
N CYS A 27 9.73 13.77 -22.00
CA CYS A 27 8.65 12.80 -22.14
C CYS A 27 9.14 11.34 -22.24
N THR A 28 10.43 11.08 -22.03
CA THR A 28 11.02 9.73 -22.11
C THR A 28 11.16 9.04 -20.75
N ALA A 29 11.00 7.72 -20.74
CA ALA A 29 11.19 6.89 -19.54
C ALA A 29 12.61 7.03 -18.95
N ALA A 30 13.62 7.04 -19.82
CA ALA A 30 15.02 7.17 -19.41
C ALA A 30 15.29 8.50 -18.69
N SER A 31 14.75 9.61 -19.20
CA SER A 31 14.89 10.91 -18.55
C SER A 31 14.21 10.95 -17.18
N ALA A 32 13.00 10.40 -17.07
CA ALA A 32 12.32 10.31 -15.78
C ALA A 32 13.12 9.50 -14.75
N MET A 33 13.66 8.34 -15.15
CA MET A 33 14.52 7.53 -14.28
C MET A 33 15.78 8.26 -13.84
N ASN A 34 16.48 8.91 -14.78
CA ASN A 34 17.72 9.63 -14.49
C ASN A 34 17.46 10.83 -13.57
N VAL A 35 16.41 11.61 -13.83
CA VAL A 35 16.03 12.74 -12.96
C VAL A 35 15.69 12.26 -11.56
N ILE A 36 14.88 11.20 -11.41
CA ILE A 36 14.53 10.65 -10.09
C ILE A 36 15.82 10.21 -9.36
N HIS A 37 16.69 9.47 -10.04
CA HIS A 37 17.94 8.99 -9.45
C HIS A 37 18.80 10.16 -8.95
N VAL A 38 19.06 11.14 -9.82
CA VAL A 38 19.90 12.29 -9.49
C VAL A 38 19.29 13.12 -8.37
N LEU A 39 18.00 13.48 -8.44
CA LEU A 39 17.37 14.30 -7.40
C LEU A 39 17.25 13.58 -6.06
N SER A 40 17.05 12.26 -6.06
CA SER A 40 16.98 11.47 -4.83
C SER A 40 18.32 11.29 -4.12
N THR A 41 19.44 11.43 -4.84
CA THR A 41 20.80 11.24 -4.32
C THR A 41 21.60 12.54 -4.21
N ALA A 42 21.07 13.64 -4.74
CA ALA A 42 21.74 14.93 -4.74
C ALA A 42 21.94 15.45 -3.30
N THR A 43 23.20 15.72 -2.95
CA THR A 43 23.59 16.36 -1.69
C THR A 43 23.49 17.89 -1.74
N VAL A 44 23.34 18.45 -2.95
CA VAL A 44 23.23 19.89 -3.20
C VAL A 44 21.97 20.22 -3.99
N ARG A 45 21.43 21.43 -3.79
CA ARG A 45 20.15 21.87 -4.39
C ARG A 45 20.27 22.37 -5.84
N ALA A 46 21.47 22.47 -6.39
CA ALA A 46 21.69 23.04 -7.72
C ALA A 46 20.96 22.29 -8.86
N PRO A 47 21.03 20.94 -8.96
CA PRO A 47 20.31 20.19 -10.00
C PRO A 47 18.80 20.44 -10.03
N GLN A 48 18.19 20.50 -8.85
CA GLN A 48 16.77 20.77 -8.69
C GLN A 48 16.39 22.18 -9.18
N LYS A 49 17.16 23.20 -8.78
CA LYS A 49 16.91 24.59 -9.23
C LYS A 49 17.06 24.73 -10.74
N GLN A 50 18.14 24.18 -11.29
CA GLN A 50 18.41 24.20 -12.72
C GLN A 50 17.29 23.53 -13.52
N LEU A 51 16.87 22.33 -13.09
CA LEU A 51 15.79 21.61 -13.76
C LEU A 51 14.47 22.39 -13.69
N CYS A 52 14.09 22.92 -12.52
CA CYS A 52 12.85 23.66 -12.32
C CYS A 52 12.74 24.87 -13.27
N VAL A 53 13.85 25.60 -13.45
CA VAL A 53 13.92 26.70 -14.43
C VAL A 53 13.80 26.17 -15.85
N ALA A 54 14.59 25.16 -16.21
CA ALA A 54 14.65 24.63 -17.58
C ALA A 54 13.31 24.05 -18.06
N VAL A 55 12.53 23.41 -17.19
CA VAL A 55 11.24 22.80 -17.57
C VAL A 55 10.07 23.79 -17.61
N SER A 56 10.26 25.05 -17.17
CA SER A 56 9.15 25.99 -16.92
C SER A 56 8.22 26.22 -18.11
N ASN A 57 8.74 26.17 -19.34
CA ASN A 57 7.96 26.40 -20.56
C ASN A 57 7.32 25.11 -21.13
N TYR A 58 7.64 23.95 -20.55
CA TYR A 58 7.25 22.64 -21.09
C TYR A 58 6.17 21.94 -20.26
N PHE A 59 5.63 22.60 -19.22
CA PHE A 59 4.58 22.05 -18.36
C PHE A 59 3.38 21.48 -19.12
N PRO A 60 2.78 22.15 -20.13
CA PRO A 60 1.67 21.58 -20.88
C PRO A 60 2.00 20.21 -21.48
N ALA A 61 3.12 20.09 -22.20
CA ALA A 61 3.56 18.83 -22.80
C ALA A 61 3.90 17.77 -21.75
N MET A 62 4.53 18.16 -20.63
CA MET A 62 4.86 17.25 -19.54
C MET A 62 3.61 16.70 -18.84
N LEU A 63 2.52 17.48 -18.76
CA LEU A 63 1.25 17.06 -18.16
C LEU A 63 0.46 16.08 -19.03
N GLU A 64 0.81 15.98 -20.32
CA GLU A 64 0.27 14.97 -21.24
C GLU A 64 1.13 13.69 -21.29
N SER A 65 2.26 13.64 -20.57
CA SER A 65 3.17 12.49 -20.53
C SER A 65 3.31 11.90 -19.13
N VAL A 66 3.14 10.58 -18.99
CA VAL A 66 3.38 9.88 -17.71
C VAL A 66 4.80 10.12 -17.20
N HIS A 67 5.78 10.18 -18.10
CA HIS A 67 7.18 10.43 -17.76
C HIS A 67 7.44 11.90 -17.42
N GLY A 68 6.80 12.83 -18.14
CA GLY A 68 6.82 14.25 -17.80
C GLY A 68 6.27 14.51 -16.39
N VAL A 69 5.09 13.96 -16.07
CA VAL A 69 4.51 14.02 -14.72
C VAL A 69 5.42 13.38 -13.67
N SER A 70 6.13 12.31 -14.01
CA SER A 70 7.11 11.70 -13.10
C SER A 70 8.29 12.63 -12.77
N ILE A 71 8.78 13.40 -13.75
CA ILE A 71 9.80 14.44 -13.54
C ILE A 71 9.26 15.56 -12.65
N LEU A 72 8.05 16.06 -12.92
CA LEU A 72 7.40 17.07 -12.08
C LEU A 72 7.18 16.57 -10.65
N THR A 73 6.80 15.30 -10.49
CA THR A 73 6.65 14.66 -9.19
C THR A 73 7.98 14.59 -8.45
N ALA A 74 9.08 14.27 -9.13
CA ALA A 74 10.42 14.27 -8.53
C ALA A 74 10.82 15.68 -8.05
N LEU A 75 10.53 16.72 -8.84
CA LEU A 75 10.73 18.12 -8.43
C LEU A 75 9.95 18.46 -7.16
N VAL A 76 8.72 17.97 -7.00
CA VAL A 76 7.93 18.16 -5.77
C VAL A 76 8.50 17.37 -4.58
N CYS A 77 8.93 16.13 -4.81
CA CYS A 77 9.46 15.25 -3.76
C CYS A 77 10.76 15.76 -3.16
N TYR A 78 11.69 16.18 -4.02
CA TYR A 78 13.06 16.51 -3.63
C TYR A 78 13.33 18.02 -3.67
N GLY A 79 12.33 18.81 -4.05
CA GLY A 79 12.45 20.25 -4.18
C GLY A 79 12.37 21.03 -2.88
N THR A 80 12.84 22.27 -2.92
CA THR A 80 12.57 23.28 -1.90
C THR A 80 11.13 23.76 -1.98
N THR A 81 10.64 24.41 -0.92
CA THR A 81 9.32 25.08 -0.89
C THR A 81 9.12 26.03 -2.07
N ALA A 82 10.17 26.77 -2.47
CA ALA A 82 10.14 27.64 -3.64
C ALA A 82 9.92 26.88 -4.98
N THR A 83 10.48 25.68 -5.13
CA THR A 83 10.22 24.85 -6.31
C THR A 83 8.82 24.29 -6.31
N VAL A 84 8.32 23.86 -5.14
CA VAL A 84 6.93 23.40 -5.02
C VAL A 84 5.96 24.51 -5.38
N GLU A 85 6.21 25.74 -4.92
CA GLU A 85 5.40 26.91 -5.28
C GLU A 85 5.43 27.20 -6.80
N GLN A 86 6.61 27.14 -7.43
CA GLN A 86 6.73 27.30 -8.88
C GLN A 86 5.97 26.21 -9.64
N VAL A 87 6.07 24.96 -9.21
CA VAL A 87 5.31 23.84 -9.79
C VAL A 87 3.81 24.12 -9.63
N ALA A 88 3.32 24.43 -8.43
CA ALA A 88 1.89 24.69 -8.17
C ALA A 88 1.32 25.84 -9.03
N ASN A 89 2.09 26.92 -9.20
CA ASN A 89 1.75 28.04 -10.08
C ASN A 89 1.61 27.57 -11.54
N ARG A 90 2.63 26.87 -12.05
CA ARG A 90 2.68 26.41 -13.44
C ARG A 90 1.63 25.35 -13.76
N LEU A 91 1.26 24.49 -12.82
CA LEU A 91 0.18 23.51 -13.00
C LEU A 91 -1.14 24.20 -13.31
N THR A 92 -1.52 25.18 -12.49
CA THR A 92 -2.77 25.93 -12.68
C THR A 92 -2.79 26.68 -14.02
N ALA A 93 -1.65 27.25 -14.42
CA ALA A 93 -1.52 27.96 -15.69
C ALA A 93 -1.55 27.03 -16.92
N ALA A 94 -1.04 25.80 -16.79
CA ALA A 94 -0.93 24.86 -17.90
C ALA A 94 -2.24 24.10 -18.20
N ASP A 95 -3.05 23.80 -17.18
CA ASP A 95 -4.35 23.14 -17.33
C ASP A 95 -5.31 23.60 -16.23
N GLN A 96 -5.95 24.74 -16.44
CA GLN A 96 -6.79 25.37 -15.44
C GLN A 96 -7.96 24.46 -15.03
N ASP A 97 -8.57 23.73 -15.96
CA ASP A 97 -9.77 22.94 -15.66
C ASP A 97 -9.46 21.74 -14.77
N VAL A 98 -8.35 21.03 -15.04
CA VAL A 98 -7.93 19.90 -14.18
C VAL A 98 -7.47 20.40 -12.80
N TRP A 99 -6.68 21.47 -12.74
CA TRP A 99 -6.08 21.97 -11.49
C TRP A 99 -6.96 22.98 -10.72
N SER A 100 -8.12 23.33 -11.27
CA SER A 100 -9.26 23.92 -10.53
C SER A 100 -10.32 22.88 -10.15
N PHE A 101 -10.11 21.62 -10.55
CA PHE A 101 -10.97 20.46 -10.25
C PHE A 101 -12.40 20.58 -10.82
N THR A 102 -12.55 21.36 -11.89
CA THR A 102 -13.80 21.46 -12.66
C THR A 102 -13.92 20.35 -13.71
N ALA A 103 -12.78 19.80 -14.16
CA ALA A 103 -12.69 18.64 -15.04
C ALA A 103 -11.88 17.49 -14.42
N LEU A 104 -12.16 16.27 -14.90
CA LEU A 104 -11.33 15.11 -14.59
C LEU A 104 -10.18 15.02 -15.59
N PRO A 105 -8.97 14.59 -15.16
CA PRO A 105 -7.88 14.33 -16.08
C PRO A 105 -8.22 13.17 -17.04
N LYS A 106 -7.53 13.13 -18.19
CA LYS A 106 -7.56 11.98 -19.11
C LYS A 106 -7.29 10.67 -18.35
N LYS A 107 -7.97 9.59 -18.72
CA LYS A 107 -7.95 8.32 -17.98
C LYS A 107 -6.53 7.76 -17.82
N GLU A 108 -5.71 7.78 -18.88
CA GLU A 108 -4.31 7.33 -18.80
C GLU A 108 -3.45 8.17 -17.85
N MET A 109 -3.77 9.47 -17.69
CA MET A 109 -3.01 10.41 -16.86
C MET A 109 -3.49 10.48 -15.41
N SER A 110 -4.71 10.00 -15.11
CA SER A 110 -5.32 10.12 -13.79
C SER A 110 -4.41 9.59 -12.66
N LYS A 111 -3.74 8.45 -12.87
CA LYS A 111 -2.88 7.84 -11.83
C LYS A 111 -1.65 8.68 -11.52
N CYS A 112 -0.90 9.13 -12.54
CA CYS A 112 0.32 9.90 -12.32
C CYS A 112 0.01 11.32 -11.82
N LEU A 113 -1.04 11.97 -12.33
CA LEU A 113 -1.48 13.28 -11.85
C LEU A 113 -2.01 13.22 -10.42
N SER A 114 -2.75 12.16 -10.06
CA SER A 114 -3.17 11.92 -8.67
C SER A 114 -1.97 11.78 -7.74
N HIS A 115 -0.92 11.09 -8.18
CA HIS A 115 0.30 10.97 -7.40
C HIS A 115 1.01 12.33 -7.24
N LEU A 116 1.11 13.13 -8.30
CA LEU A 116 1.67 14.48 -8.21
C LEU A 116 0.90 15.35 -7.20
N LEU A 117 -0.44 15.36 -7.29
CA LEU A 117 -1.29 16.11 -6.36
C LEU A 117 -1.14 15.62 -4.91
N GLU A 118 -1.06 14.31 -4.69
CA GLU A 118 -0.80 13.73 -3.37
C GLU A 118 0.58 14.13 -2.82
N ARG A 119 1.61 14.18 -3.67
CA ARG A 119 2.95 14.61 -3.25
C ARG A 119 3.01 16.11 -2.98
N LEU A 120 2.22 16.93 -3.66
CA LEU A 120 2.03 18.33 -3.28
C LEU A 120 1.35 18.42 -1.90
N ALA A 121 0.30 17.65 -1.65
CA ALA A 121 -0.40 17.66 -0.36
C ALA A 121 0.47 17.15 0.80
N TYR A 122 1.45 16.28 0.52
CA TYR A 122 2.45 15.82 1.49
C TYR A 122 3.44 16.91 1.92
N ARG A 123 3.59 18.00 1.15
CA ARG A 123 4.53 19.09 1.44
C ARG A 123 3.95 20.12 2.40
N GLU A 124 3.71 19.69 3.64
CA GLU A 124 3.15 20.48 4.73
C GLU A 124 3.97 21.73 5.09
N ASP A 125 5.26 21.73 4.74
CA ASP A 125 6.18 22.84 4.91
C ASP A 125 5.95 24.00 3.92
N CYS A 126 5.08 23.83 2.92
CA CYS A 126 4.82 24.83 1.88
C CYS A 126 3.66 25.76 2.25
N THR A 127 3.89 27.07 2.13
CA THR A 127 2.92 28.14 2.44
C THR A 127 2.77 29.17 1.33
N GLY A 128 3.29 28.86 0.14
CA GLY A 128 3.23 29.76 -1.01
C GLY A 128 1.79 29.97 -1.52
N GLU A 129 1.55 31.12 -2.14
CA GLU A 129 0.21 31.56 -2.53
C GLU A 129 -0.47 30.59 -3.51
N SER A 130 0.25 30.13 -4.53
CA SER A 130 -0.26 29.22 -5.56
C SER A 130 -0.54 27.84 -4.96
N TYR A 131 0.36 27.36 -4.11
CA TYR A 131 0.18 26.12 -3.35
C TYR A 131 -1.09 26.19 -2.47
N THR A 132 -1.23 27.24 -1.67
CA THR A 132 -2.39 27.42 -0.80
C THR A 132 -3.68 27.60 -1.60
N ALA A 133 -3.65 28.32 -2.72
CA ALA A 133 -4.82 28.50 -3.59
C ALA A 133 -5.29 27.17 -4.20
N LEU A 134 -4.36 26.32 -4.63
CA LEU A 134 -4.67 24.97 -5.14
C LEU A 134 -5.43 24.16 -4.08
N PHE A 135 -4.93 24.11 -2.85
CA PHE A 135 -5.59 23.32 -1.80
C PHE A 135 -6.85 23.96 -1.24
N ARG A 136 -6.98 25.28 -1.30
CA ARG A 136 -8.25 25.96 -1.02
C ARG A 136 -9.33 25.53 -2.01
N ARG A 137 -9.02 25.49 -3.31
CA ARG A 137 -9.94 24.99 -4.34
C ARG A 137 -10.31 23.52 -4.10
N LEU A 138 -9.32 22.69 -3.75
CA LEU A 138 -9.59 21.27 -3.46
C LEU A 138 -10.54 21.11 -2.27
N LYS A 139 -10.29 21.79 -1.15
CA LYS A 139 -11.11 21.70 0.06
C LYS A 139 -12.54 22.20 -0.13
N ALA A 140 -12.75 23.12 -1.08
CA ALA A 140 -14.05 23.67 -1.45
C ALA A 140 -14.92 22.71 -2.29
N LEU A 141 -14.37 21.60 -2.79
CA LEU A 141 -15.16 20.59 -3.49
C LEU A 141 -16.21 19.95 -2.57
N LYS A 142 -17.33 19.52 -3.18
CA LYS A 142 -18.34 18.71 -2.49
C LYS A 142 -17.69 17.46 -1.90
N LYS A 143 -18.09 17.10 -0.67
CA LYS A 143 -17.46 15.99 0.06
C LYS A 143 -17.67 14.65 -0.64
N GLN A 144 -18.79 14.47 -1.34
CA GLN A 144 -19.01 13.31 -2.21
C GLN A 144 -17.95 13.23 -3.33
N THR A 145 -17.64 14.34 -4.00
CA THR A 145 -16.65 14.40 -5.11
C THR A 145 -15.25 14.08 -4.60
N LEU A 146 -14.87 14.66 -3.45
CA LEU A 146 -13.61 14.36 -2.78
C LEU A 146 -13.42 12.87 -2.52
N MET A 147 -14.51 12.20 -2.13
CA MET A 147 -14.49 10.77 -1.76
C MET A 147 -14.69 9.80 -2.93
N SER A 148 -15.11 10.29 -4.11
CA SER A 148 -15.43 9.46 -5.29
C SER A 148 -14.47 9.61 -6.46
N SER A 149 -13.65 10.67 -6.49
CA SER A 149 -12.73 10.92 -7.59
C SER A 149 -11.34 10.30 -7.35
N SER A 150 -10.94 9.38 -8.24
CA SER A 150 -9.61 8.75 -8.20
C SER A 150 -8.45 9.74 -8.28
N PHE A 151 -8.68 10.93 -8.85
CA PHE A 151 -7.67 11.96 -8.99
C PHE A 151 -7.34 12.61 -7.63
N VAL A 152 -8.36 13.06 -6.89
CA VAL A 152 -8.17 13.89 -5.70
C VAL A 152 -8.17 13.12 -4.38
N LEU A 153 -8.69 11.89 -4.38
CA LEU A 153 -8.91 11.11 -3.18
C LEU A 153 -7.63 10.91 -2.34
N PRO A 154 -6.47 10.52 -2.90
CA PRO A 154 -5.24 10.37 -2.10
C PRO A 154 -4.72 11.69 -1.50
N ALA A 155 -4.84 12.80 -2.23
CA ALA A 155 -4.47 14.13 -1.70
C ALA A 155 -5.43 14.58 -0.59
N THR A 156 -6.70 14.21 -0.68
CA THR A 156 -7.70 14.46 0.36
C THR A 156 -7.32 13.76 1.67
N ALA A 157 -6.83 12.51 1.61
CA ALA A 157 -6.32 11.83 2.80
C ALA A 157 -5.19 12.60 3.47
N ARG A 158 -4.19 13.05 2.68
CA ARG A 158 -3.06 13.84 3.21
C ARG A 158 -3.53 15.11 3.90
N LEU A 159 -4.42 15.86 3.25
CA LEU A 159 -4.94 17.11 3.82
C LEU A 159 -5.73 16.88 5.11
N ALA A 160 -6.51 15.80 5.20
CA ALA A 160 -7.24 15.49 6.41
C ALA A 160 -6.32 15.14 7.60
N LEU A 161 -5.11 14.63 7.35
CA LEU A 161 -4.14 14.37 8.43
C LEU A 161 -3.62 15.64 9.07
N VAL A 162 -3.51 16.72 8.29
CA VAL A 162 -2.75 17.94 8.65
C VAL A 162 -3.64 19.13 8.96
N ASP A 163 -4.86 19.17 8.39
CA ASP A 163 -5.86 20.20 8.65
C ASP A 163 -7.03 19.62 9.43
N ASN A 164 -7.07 19.92 10.73
CA ASN A 164 -8.09 19.42 11.65
C ASN A 164 -9.50 19.90 11.29
N ALA A 165 -9.67 21.16 10.87
CA ALA A 165 -10.99 21.70 10.54
C ALA A 165 -11.55 21.00 9.29
N PHE A 166 -10.70 20.85 8.26
CA PHE A 166 -11.08 20.09 7.08
C PHE A 166 -11.38 18.62 7.39
N ALA A 167 -10.61 17.99 8.29
CA ALA A 167 -10.87 16.63 8.73
C ALA A 167 -12.24 16.51 9.43
N GLU A 168 -12.55 17.38 10.38
CA GLU A 168 -13.82 17.37 11.11
C GLU A 168 -15.03 17.51 10.17
N GLU A 169 -14.94 18.38 9.17
CA GLU A 169 -15.97 18.50 8.12
C GLU A 169 -16.14 17.21 7.30
N LEU A 170 -15.04 16.52 6.97
CA LEU A 170 -15.10 15.26 6.23
C LEU A 170 -15.69 14.14 7.09
N LEU A 171 -15.21 14.01 8.32
CA LEU A 171 -15.57 12.92 9.25
C LEU A 171 -17.04 12.97 9.67
N SER A 172 -17.63 14.17 9.71
CA SER A 172 -19.05 14.38 10.03
C SER A 172 -19.98 14.27 8.82
N SER A 173 -19.46 14.28 7.59
CA SER A 173 -20.27 14.34 6.37
C SER A 173 -20.84 12.98 5.96
N SER A 174 -22.18 12.88 5.88
CA SER A 174 -22.84 11.69 5.34
C SER A 174 -22.55 11.47 3.84
N GLU A 175 -22.32 12.55 3.09
CA GLU A 175 -21.93 12.49 1.68
C GLU A 175 -20.54 11.90 1.49
N ALA A 176 -19.59 12.27 2.38
CA ALA A 176 -18.26 11.71 2.37
C ALA A 176 -18.29 10.19 2.62
N HIS A 177 -19.07 9.74 3.61
CA HIS A 177 -19.26 8.32 3.89
C HIS A 177 -19.79 7.54 2.68
N LYS A 178 -20.84 8.07 2.02
CA LYS A 178 -21.42 7.46 0.81
C LYS A 178 -20.44 7.43 -0.35
N GLY A 179 -19.69 8.52 -0.56
CA GLY A 179 -18.67 8.61 -1.59
C GLY A 179 -17.56 7.56 -1.41
N LEU A 180 -17.04 7.44 -0.18
CA LEU A 180 -15.98 6.48 0.12
C LEU A 180 -16.47 5.04 -0.01
N ALA A 181 -17.69 4.75 0.48
CA ALA A 181 -18.30 3.43 0.35
C ALA A 181 -18.39 2.99 -1.12
N LYS A 182 -18.84 3.89 -2.00
CA LYS A 182 -18.89 3.64 -3.45
C LYS A 182 -17.49 3.41 -4.01
N SER A 183 -16.51 4.22 -3.61
CA SER A 183 -15.13 4.08 -4.11
C SER A 183 -14.48 2.77 -3.75
N CYS A 184 -14.81 2.21 -2.58
CA CYS A 184 -14.33 0.91 -2.12
C CYS A 184 -14.97 -0.28 -2.86
N GLN A 185 -16.03 -0.06 -3.64
CA GLN A 185 -16.75 -1.08 -4.42
C GLN A 185 -16.49 -0.95 -5.94
N ASP A 186 -16.21 0.25 -6.43
CA ASP A 186 -16.04 0.55 -7.84
C ASP A 186 -14.59 0.26 -8.33
N SER A 187 -14.47 -0.50 -9.42
CA SER A 187 -13.17 -0.87 -9.99
C SER A 187 -12.37 0.32 -10.53
N SER A 188 -13.03 1.42 -10.89
CA SER A 188 -12.39 2.62 -11.42
C SER A 188 -11.72 3.49 -10.35
N SER A 189 -12.15 3.36 -9.10
CA SER A 189 -11.68 4.18 -7.96
C SER A 189 -11.07 3.39 -6.82
N VAL A 190 -11.18 2.06 -6.82
CA VAL A 190 -10.68 1.21 -5.73
C VAL A 190 -9.21 1.42 -5.41
N ALA A 191 -8.35 1.62 -6.43
CA ALA A 191 -6.92 1.85 -6.21
C ALA A 191 -6.65 3.17 -5.47
N ALA A 192 -7.45 4.20 -5.74
CA ALA A 192 -7.35 5.47 -5.04
C ALA A 192 -7.90 5.37 -3.61
N ALA A 193 -8.99 4.60 -3.40
CA ALA A 193 -9.54 4.33 -2.08
C ALA A 193 -8.59 3.49 -1.21
N GLU A 194 -7.90 2.51 -1.80
CA GLU A 194 -6.82 1.78 -1.14
C GLU A 194 -5.73 2.75 -0.66
N LYS A 195 -5.25 3.64 -1.54
CA LYS A 195 -4.21 4.61 -1.20
C LYS A 195 -4.69 5.58 -0.12
N PHE A 196 -5.95 6.02 -0.18
CA PHE A 196 -6.58 6.84 0.85
C PHE A 196 -6.55 6.18 2.22
N CYS A 197 -7.05 4.94 2.32
CA CYS A 197 -7.04 4.18 3.57
C CYS A 197 -5.61 3.98 4.08
N ARG A 198 -4.67 3.60 3.21
CA ARG A 198 -3.26 3.43 3.59
C ARG A 198 -2.66 4.72 4.17
N ILE A 199 -2.85 5.85 3.49
CA ILE A 199 -2.36 7.16 3.96
C ILE A 199 -2.94 7.48 5.34
N LEU A 200 -4.25 7.31 5.54
CA LEU A 200 -4.88 7.63 6.82
C LEU A 200 -4.32 6.79 7.97
N PHE A 201 -4.07 5.50 7.77
CA PHE A 201 -3.62 4.60 8.83
C PHE A 201 -2.11 4.62 9.06
N GLU A 202 -1.30 4.92 8.05
CA GLU A 202 0.14 5.13 8.22
C GLU A 202 0.45 6.49 8.88
N GLY A 203 -0.38 7.50 8.62
CA GLY A 203 -0.15 8.87 9.06
C GLY A 203 -0.96 9.33 10.28
N SER A 204 -1.85 8.51 10.84
CA SER A 204 -2.71 8.92 11.95
C SER A 204 -2.78 7.91 13.09
N THR A 205 -2.78 8.45 14.31
CA THR A 205 -3.19 7.77 15.55
C THR A 205 -4.63 8.12 15.95
N LYS A 206 -5.35 8.93 15.16
CA LYS A 206 -6.69 9.41 15.53
C LYS A 206 -7.75 8.33 15.32
N ASN A 207 -8.42 7.94 16.41
CA ASN A 207 -9.55 7.01 16.38
C ASN A 207 -10.71 7.47 15.48
N ALA A 208 -10.88 8.79 15.27
CA ALA A 208 -11.97 9.33 14.47
C ALA A 208 -11.92 8.88 12.98
N PHE A 209 -10.73 8.70 12.40
CA PHE A 209 -10.60 8.16 11.04
C PHE A 209 -11.03 6.69 10.96
N CYS A 210 -10.79 5.91 12.01
CA CYS A 210 -11.24 4.52 12.09
C CYS A 210 -12.78 4.46 12.06
N ASP A 211 -13.43 5.33 12.83
CA ASP A 211 -14.89 5.40 12.88
C ASP A 211 -15.48 5.89 11.57
N PHE A 212 -14.85 6.84 10.90
CA PHE A 212 -15.27 7.29 9.57
C PHE A 212 -15.20 6.17 8.52
N VAL A 213 -14.07 5.46 8.43
CA VAL A 213 -13.91 4.33 7.51
C VAL A 213 -14.92 3.23 7.84
N TRP A 214 -15.10 2.91 9.12
CA TRP A 214 -16.12 1.95 9.54
C TRP A 214 -17.53 2.38 9.14
N LYS A 215 -17.92 3.63 9.42
CA LYS A 215 -19.26 4.15 9.07
C LYS A 215 -19.51 4.04 7.57
N ALA A 216 -18.53 4.40 6.74
CA ALA A 216 -18.60 4.26 5.29
C ALA A 216 -18.82 2.80 4.85
N LEU A 217 -18.09 1.85 5.44
CA LEU A 217 -18.11 0.45 5.01
C LEU A 217 -19.20 -0.39 5.68
N SER A 218 -19.71 0.00 6.84
CA SER A 218 -20.56 -0.81 7.72
C SER A 218 -21.77 -1.43 7.00
N ALA A 219 -22.43 -0.68 6.11
CA ALA A 219 -23.54 -1.18 5.33
C ALA A 219 -23.14 -2.29 4.34
N SER A 220 -21.97 -2.16 3.71
CA SER A 220 -21.40 -3.15 2.78
C SER A 220 -20.76 -4.35 3.48
N MET A 221 -20.50 -4.24 4.79
CA MET A 221 -19.95 -5.32 5.60
C MET A 221 -21.02 -6.22 6.23
N LYS A 222 -22.32 -5.89 6.09
CA LYS A 222 -23.42 -6.74 6.59
C LYS A 222 -23.47 -8.09 5.85
N ALA A 223 -23.91 -9.14 6.54
CA ALA A 223 -24.02 -10.51 6.01
C ALA A 223 -24.82 -10.62 4.69
N ASN A 224 -25.85 -9.79 4.52
CA ASN A 224 -26.75 -9.79 3.37
C ASN A 224 -26.53 -8.58 2.44
N ALA A 225 -25.35 -7.96 2.48
CA ALA A 225 -25.03 -6.85 1.61
C ALA A 225 -25.02 -7.30 0.14
N LYS A 226 -25.60 -6.49 -0.75
CA LYS A 226 -25.60 -6.76 -2.21
C LYS A 226 -24.19 -6.71 -2.82
N ALA A 227 -23.31 -5.91 -2.23
CA ALA A 227 -21.93 -5.75 -2.66
C ALA A 227 -21.04 -5.50 -1.44
N HIS A 228 -20.02 -6.33 -1.29
CA HIS A 228 -18.98 -6.16 -0.29
C HIS A 228 -17.86 -5.24 -0.80
N PRO A 229 -17.03 -4.68 0.09
CA PRO A 229 -15.81 -3.99 -0.32
C PRO A 229 -14.93 -4.88 -1.19
N ARG A 230 -14.23 -4.27 -2.14
CA ARG A 230 -13.27 -4.98 -2.99
C ARG A 230 -12.18 -5.64 -2.14
N GLU A 231 -11.69 -6.78 -2.63
CA GLU A 231 -10.63 -7.56 -1.99
C GLU A 231 -9.41 -6.71 -1.61
N SER A 232 -8.93 -5.82 -2.49
CA SER A 232 -7.79 -4.95 -2.21
C SER A 232 -8.03 -3.98 -1.04
N ILE A 233 -9.27 -3.52 -0.84
CA ILE A 233 -9.63 -2.71 0.32
C ILE A 233 -9.53 -3.54 1.59
N LEU A 234 -10.10 -4.76 1.60
CA LEU A 234 -10.00 -5.66 2.74
C LEU A 234 -8.55 -6.00 3.08
N THR A 235 -7.70 -6.21 2.08
CA THR A 235 -6.25 -6.42 2.26
C THR A 235 -5.59 -5.24 2.97
N VAL A 236 -5.87 -4.01 2.53
CA VAL A 236 -5.31 -2.79 3.15
C VAL A 236 -5.79 -2.63 4.58
N LEU A 237 -7.08 -2.88 4.85
CA LEU A 237 -7.63 -2.82 6.19
C LEU A 237 -7.01 -3.90 7.09
N ALA A 238 -6.90 -5.13 6.61
CA ALA A 238 -6.29 -6.22 7.35
C ALA A 238 -4.82 -5.95 7.71
N ALA A 239 -4.05 -5.32 6.80
CA ALA A 239 -2.64 -5.01 7.03
C ALA A 239 -2.40 -3.74 7.86
N HIS A 240 -3.19 -2.68 7.68
CA HIS A 240 -2.86 -1.36 8.21
C HIS A 240 -3.89 -0.77 9.18
N ALA A 241 -5.15 -1.24 9.19
CA ALA A 241 -6.17 -0.63 10.04
C ALA A 241 -5.84 -0.78 11.53
N PRO A 242 -6.13 0.22 12.39
CA PRO A 242 -5.96 0.08 13.83
C PRO A 242 -6.85 -1.01 14.43
N ALA A 243 -6.41 -1.59 15.57
CA ALA A 243 -7.09 -2.73 16.19
C ALA A 243 -8.61 -2.54 16.44
N PRO A 244 -9.12 -1.36 16.86
CA PRO A 244 -10.57 -1.16 17.00
C PRO A 244 -11.35 -1.36 15.69
N LEU A 245 -10.76 -0.98 14.55
CA LEU A 245 -11.36 -1.19 13.24
C LEU A 245 -11.22 -2.66 12.80
N VAL A 246 -10.08 -3.29 13.08
CA VAL A 246 -9.88 -4.73 12.82
C VAL A 246 -10.93 -5.56 13.54
N ASN A 247 -11.19 -5.30 14.83
CA ASN A 247 -12.21 -6.01 15.60
C ASN A 247 -13.61 -5.91 14.97
N LYS A 248 -14.00 -4.71 14.51
CA LYS A 248 -15.28 -4.48 13.82
C LYS A 248 -15.36 -5.25 12.49
N ILE A 249 -14.26 -5.28 11.73
CA ILE A 249 -14.18 -6.02 10.46
C ILE A 249 -14.27 -7.53 10.70
N VAL A 250 -13.55 -8.06 11.69
CA VAL A 250 -13.57 -9.47 12.08
C VAL A 250 -14.98 -9.92 12.45
N ASP A 251 -15.66 -9.18 13.34
CA ASP A 251 -17.00 -9.53 13.77
C ASP A 251 -18.01 -9.48 12.61
N ALA A 252 -17.85 -8.55 11.66
CA ALA A 252 -18.71 -8.47 10.49
C ALA A 252 -18.43 -9.58 9.46
N MET A 253 -17.16 -9.89 9.18
CA MET A 253 -16.78 -10.97 8.28
C MET A 253 -17.19 -12.34 8.81
N ALA A 254 -17.19 -12.54 10.13
CA ALA A 254 -17.67 -13.77 10.75
C ALA A 254 -19.15 -14.05 10.47
N GLN A 255 -19.93 -13.03 10.12
CA GLN A 255 -21.34 -13.16 9.78
C GLN A 255 -21.58 -13.41 8.30
N TRP A 256 -20.55 -13.38 7.45
CA TRP A 256 -20.72 -13.61 6.02
C TRP A 256 -20.95 -15.10 5.77
N PRO A 257 -22.09 -15.49 5.16
CA PRO A 257 -22.40 -16.90 4.94
C PRO A 257 -21.38 -17.58 4.00
N THR A 258 -20.67 -16.80 3.18
CA THR A 258 -19.69 -17.29 2.20
C THR A 258 -18.24 -17.18 2.68
N VAL A 259 -17.97 -16.78 3.95
CA VAL A 259 -16.59 -16.53 4.41
C VAL A 259 -15.72 -17.78 4.31
N HIS A 260 -16.30 -18.95 4.62
CA HIS A 260 -15.68 -20.26 4.46
C HIS A 260 -15.16 -20.47 3.02
N ASP A 261 -16.04 -20.29 2.05
CA ASP A 261 -15.74 -20.53 0.63
C ASP A 261 -14.78 -19.47 0.07
N LEU A 262 -14.91 -18.22 0.52
CA LEU A 262 -13.98 -17.15 0.15
C LEU A 262 -12.56 -17.49 0.57
N CYS A 263 -12.36 -18.10 1.75
CA CYS A 263 -11.06 -18.53 2.25
C CYS A 263 -10.40 -19.68 1.45
N ALA A 264 -11.06 -20.24 0.44
CA ALA A 264 -10.40 -21.11 -0.55
C ALA A 264 -9.49 -20.30 -1.50
N ARG A 265 -9.74 -18.99 -1.64
CA ARG A 265 -8.87 -18.08 -2.41
C ARG A 265 -7.71 -17.63 -1.55
N ASP A 266 -6.50 -17.69 -2.11
CA ASP A 266 -5.26 -17.29 -1.42
C ASP A 266 -5.35 -15.88 -0.82
N SER A 267 -5.97 -14.94 -1.53
CA SER A 267 -6.14 -13.56 -1.08
C SER A 267 -6.98 -13.45 0.20
N TYR A 268 -8.14 -14.09 0.23
CA TYR A 268 -9.02 -14.08 1.41
C TYR A 268 -8.45 -14.88 2.57
N ALA A 269 -7.77 -16.01 2.31
CA ALA A 269 -7.03 -16.72 3.34
C ALA A 269 -5.98 -15.81 4.00
N HIS A 270 -5.27 -15.00 3.21
CA HIS A 270 -4.29 -14.05 3.71
C HIS A 270 -4.93 -12.87 4.47
N ILE A 271 -6.05 -12.33 3.97
CA ILE A 271 -6.84 -11.29 4.65
C ILE A 271 -7.30 -11.77 6.03
N VAL A 272 -7.93 -12.95 6.09
CA VAL A 272 -8.43 -13.51 7.36
C VAL A 272 -7.29 -13.80 8.33
N ALA A 273 -6.16 -14.32 7.84
CA ALA A 273 -4.98 -14.54 8.67
C ALA A 273 -4.51 -13.24 9.35
N HIS A 274 -4.28 -12.17 8.57
CA HIS A 274 -3.88 -10.86 9.11
C HIS A 274 -4.90 -10.28 10.09
N LEU A 275 -6.18 -10.42 9.79
CA LEU A 275 -7.24 -9.97 10.69
C LEU A 275 -7.22 -10.73 12.01
N LEU A 276 -7.05 -12.05 12.00
CA LEU A 276 -7.01 -12.87 13.22
C LEU A 276 -5.78 -12.59 14.08
N GLU A 277 -4.61 -12.40 13.45
CA GLU A 277 -3.35 -12.07 14.15
C GLU A 277 -3.41 -10.70 14.84
N ARG A 278 -4.14 -9.75 14.26
CA ARG A 278 -4.23 -8.36 14.74
C ARG A 278 -5.53 -8.04 15.48
N CYS A 279 -6.46 -8.99 15.57
CA CYS A 279 -7.70 -8.81 16.30
C CYS A 279 -7.39 -8.87 17.79
N ASP A 280 -7.82 -7.88 18.56
CA ASP A 280 -7.67 -7.88 20.03
C ASP A 280 -8.88 -8.55 20.70
N ASP A 281 -10.08 -8.43 20.10
CA ASP A 281 -11.32 -9.04 20.59
C ASP A 281 -11.35 -10.55 20.28
N GLU A 282 -10.94 -11.36 21.25
CA GLU A 282 -10.96 -12.83 21.11
C GLU A 282 -12.35 -13.38 20.83
N LYS A 283 -13.43 -12.75 21.31
CA LYS A 283 -14.80 -13.23 21.03
C LYS A 283 -15.13 -13.05 19.56
N ALA A 284 -14.80 -11.90 18.97
CA ALA A 284 -14.95 -11.68 17.54
C ALA A 284 -14.07 -12.64 16.72
N GLY A 285 -12.80 -12.80 17.13
CA GLY A 285 -11.86 -13.73 16.49
C GLY A 285 -12.35 -15.18 16.52
N ASN A 286 -12.83 -15.67 17.67
CA ASN A 286 -13.37 -17.02 17.81
C ASN A 286 -14.58 -17.26 16.87
N LYS A 287 -15.48 -16.28 16.72
CA LYS A 287 -16.59 -16.38 15.75
C LYS A 287 -16.09 -16.53 14.32
N LEU A 288 -15.07 -15.74 13.93
CA LEU A 288 -14.50 -15.82 12.59
C LEU A 288 -13.79 -17.16 12.36
N VAL A 289 -13.06 -17.66 13.36
CA VAL A 289 -12.43 -19.00 13.31
C VAL A 289 -13.48 -20.08 13.08
N ALA A 290 -14.56 -20.09 13.85
CA ALA A 290 -15.64 -21.05 13.70
C ALA A 290 -16.37 -20.95 12.34
N ALA A 291 -16.42 -19.75 11.76
CA ALA A 291 -17.02 -19.54 10.44
C ALA A 291 -16.10 -19.99 9.28
N VAL A 292 -14.77 -20.06 9.51
CA VAL A 292 -13.77 -20.38 8.48
C VAL A 292 -13.31 -21.84 8.53
N ILE A 293 -13.32 -22.47 9.71
CA ILE A 293 -12.97 -23.87 9.93
C ILE A 293 -14.21 -24.61 10.42
N THR A 294 -14.84 -25.36 9.53
CA THR A 294 -16.12 -26.02 9.78
C THR A 294 -16.01 -27.55 9.81
N GLN A 295 -15.00 -28.11 9.14
CA GLN A 295 -14.80 -29.56 9.00
C GLN A 295 -13.32 -29.94 9.02
N GLU A 296 -12.97 -31.19 9.31
CA GLU A 296 -11.55 -31.60 9.40
C GLU A 296 -10.81 -31.40 8.07
N ALA A 297 -11.52 -31.60 6.94
CA ALA A 297 -11.01 -31.35 5.60
C ALA A 297 -10.41 -29.95 5.43
N ASP A 298 -10.95 -28.96 6.15
CA ASP A 298 -10.45 -27.59 6.13
C ASP A 298 -8.99 -27.47 6.56
N VAL A 299 -8.60 -28.27 7.55
CA VAL A 299 -7.24 -28.27 8.08
C VAL A 299 -6.35 -29.15 7.22
N THR A 300 -6.83 -30.34 6.83
CA THR A 300 -6.02 -31.29 6.05
C THR A 300 -5.67 -30.75 4.66
N ASP A 301 -6.63 -30.16 3.96
CA ASP A 301 -6.45 -29.70 2.60
C ASP A 301 -5.56 -28.45 2.56
N ARG A 302 -5.75 -27.54 3.51
CA ARG A 302 -4.89 -26.35 3.67
C ARG A 302 -3.47 -26.73 4.09
N MET A 303 -3.28 -27.79 4.87
CA MET A 303 -1.96 -28.35 5.19
C MET A 303 -1.28 -29.05 4.02
N ALA A 304 -2.05 -29.63 3.09
CA ALA A 304 -1.52 -30.28 1.89
C ALA A 304 -1.16 -29.27 0.78
N ALA A 305 -1.68 -28.04 0.86
CA ALA A 305 -1.42 -26.99 -0.11
C ALA A 305 0.08 -26.64 -0.20
N ARG A 306 0.57 -26.33 -1.41
CA ARG A 306 1.97 -25.89 -1.61
C ARG A 306 2.18 -24.39 -1.41
N LYS A 307 1.10 -23.63 -1.29
CA LYS A 307 1.11 -22.16 -1.27
C LYS A 307 1.25 -21.62 0.16
N ALA A 308 1.76 -20.40 0.30
CA ALA A 308 1.95 -19.76 1.60
C ALA A 308 0.61 -19.38 2.28
N ALA A 309 -0.39 -18.94 1.52
CA ALA A 309 -1.61 -18.38 2.09
C ALA A 309 -2.45 -19.37 2.93
N PRO A 310 -2.67 -20.63 2.50
CA PRO A 310 -3.32 -21.63 3.36
C PRO A 310 -2.57 -21.89 4.67
N HIS A 311 -1.23 -21.93 4.61
CA HIS A 311 -0.41 -22.08 5.80
C HIS A 311 -0.44 -20.85 6.70
N HIS A 312 -0.52 -19.63 6.13
CA HIS A 312 -0.67 -18.39 6.89
C HIS A 312 -1.95 -18.41 7.72
N LEU A 313 -3.08 -18.80 7.10
CA LEU A 313 -4.36 -18.90 7.78
C LEU A 313 -4.30 -19.90 8.95
N LEU A 314 -3.74 -21.10 8.73
CA LEU A 314 -3.58 -22.07 9.82
C LEU A 314 -2.58 -21.62 10.89
N ALA A 315 -1.52 -20.89 10.51
CA ALA A 315 -0.57 -20.30 11.44
C ALA A 315 -1.23 -19.23 12.33
N ALA A 316 -2.09 -18.39 11.76
CA ALA A 316 -2.84 -17.34 12.47
C ALA A 316 -3.76 -17.93 13.56
N LEU A 317 -4.27 -19.15 13.38
CA LEU A 317 -5.05 -19.85 14.42
C LEU A 317 -4.21 -20.16 15.67
N THR A 318 -2.88 -20.15 15.57
CA THR A 318 -1.96 -20.33 16.71
C THR A 318 -1.58 -19.01 17.39
N ALA A 319 -2.05 -17.87 16.87
CA ALA A 319 -1.76 -16.56 17.45
C ALA A 319 -2.31 -16.42 18.87
N LYS A 320 -3.44 -17.09 19.16
CA LYS A 320 -4.08 -17.09 20.48
C LYS A 320 -4.55 -18.49 20.89
N PRO A 321 -4.44 -18.86 22.18
CA PRO A 321 -4.94 -20.15 22.67
C PRO A 321 -6.45 -20.38 22.45
N SER A 322 -7.25 -19.32 22.56
CA SER A 322 -8.70 -19.39 22.38
C SER A 322 -9.13 -19.78 20.96
N TYR A 323 -8.35 -19.38 19.94
CA TYR A 323 -8.58 -19.79 18.55
C TYR A 323 -8.35 -21.29 18.37
N VAL A 324 -7.26 -21.83 18.94
CA VAL A 324 -6.99 -23.28 18.93
C VAL A 324 -8.12 -24.03 19.60
N HIS A 325 -8.55 -23.59 20.80
CA HIS A 325 -9.67 -24.22 21.51
C HIS A 325 -10.97 -24.18 20.71
N THR A 326 -11.24 -23.08 20.00
CA THR A 326 -12.41 -22.96 19.12
C THR A 326 -12.36 -23.95 17.98
N VAL A 327 -11.20 -24.14 17.33
CA VAL A 327 -11.02 -25.16 16.28
C VAL A 327 -11.25 -26.56 16.83
N GLU A 328 -10.64 -26.90 17.97
CA GLU A 328 -10.79 -28.21 18.59
C GLU A 328 -12.24 -28.50 18.99
N LYS A 329 -12.97 -27.47 19.45
CA LYS A 329 -14.40 -27.57 19.72
C LYS A 329 -15.24 -27.79 18.46
N CYS A 330 -14.93 -27.11 17.36
CA CYS A 330 -15.66 -27.26 16.09
C CYS A 330 -15.44 -28.64 15.47
N LEU A 331 -14.23 -29.18 15.58
CA LEU A 331 -13.83 -30.44 14.93
C LEU A 331 -13.97 -31.67 15.83
N GLY A 332 -14.15 -31.49 17.14
CA GLY A 332 -14.28 -32.57 18.12
C GLY A 332 -12.97 -33.33 18.41
N CYS A 333 -11.83 -32.86 17.91
CA CYS A 333 -10.52 -33.50 18.09
C CYS A 333 -9.37 -32.49 18.14
N SER A 334 -8.24 -32.88 18.74
CA SER A 334 -7.10 -31.96 18.88
C SER A 334 -6.38 -31.72 17.55
N GLN A 335 -6.19 -30.45 17.20
CA GLN A 335 -5.45 -30.01 16.01
C GLN A 335 -4.10 -29.36 16.35
N SER A 336 -3.76 -29.25 17.62
CA SER A 336 -2.61 -28.49 18.13
C SER A 336 -1.28 -28.83 17.41
N LYS A 337 -0.97 -30.11 17.18
CA LYS A 337 0.25 -30.52 16.46
C LYS A 337 0.25 -30.09 14.99
N ARG A 338 -0.89 -30.20 14.30
CA ARG A 338 -1.02 -29.83 12.89
C ARG A 338 -0.90 -28.32 12.70
N LEU A 339 -1.54 -27.53 13.56
CA LEU A 339 -1.44 -26.07 13.54
C LEU A 339 -0.02 -25.59 13.83
N ALA A 340 0.67 -26.21 14.79
CA ALA A 340 2.09 -25.91 15.06
C ALA A 340 2.99 -26.22 13.85
N ALA A 341 2.74 -27.33 13.14
CA ALA A 341 3.44 -27.64 11.90
C ALA A 341 3.13 -26.63 10.78
N ALA A 342 1.88 -26.16 10.68
CA ALA A 342 1.48 -25.12 9.74
C ALA A 342 2.25 -23.82 9.97
N LYS A 343 2.36 -23.41 11.25
CA LYS A 343 3.14 -22.23 11.67
C LYS A 343 4.60 -22.35 11.25
N ALA A 344 5.22 -23.50 11.50
CA ALA A 344 6.61 -23.74 11.11
C ALA A 344 6.81 -23.69 9.58
N ARG A 345 5.88 -24.30 8.81
CA ARG A 345 5.92 -24.27 7.35
C ARG A 345 5.74 -22.86 6.80
N PHE A 346 4.79 -22.10 7.34
CA PHE A 346 4.59 -20.70 6.95
C PHE A 346 5.86 -19.89 7.18
N ALA A 347 6.44 -19.98 8.39
CA ALA A 347 7.68 -19.28 8.73
C ALA A 347 8.84 -19.64 7.80
N HIS A 348 9.00 -20.92 7.45
CA HIS A 348 10.01 -21.37 6.49
C HIS A 348 9.77 -20.83 5.07
N ILE A 349 8.52 -20.83 4.60
CA ILE A 349 8.16 -20.33 3.26
C ILE A 349 8.37 -18.81 3.16
N THR A 350 8.08 -18.07 4.23
CA THR A 350 8.19 -16.60 4.26
C THR A 350 9.54 -16.09 4.75
N GLN A 351 10.50 -16.98 5.04
CA GLN A 351 11.82 -16.58 5.52
C GLN A 351 12.53 -15.73 4.44
N PRO A 352 13.08 -14.55 4.79
CA PRO A 352 13.84 -13.76 3.83
C PRO A 352 15.00 -14.56 3.24
N LYS A 353 15.22 -14.48 1.92
CA LYS A 353 16.28 -15.26 1.24
C LYS A 353 17.65 -15.11 1.91
N VAL A 354 17.99 -13.91 2.36
CA VAL A 354 19.24 -13.62 3.07
C VAL A 354 19.33 -14.39 4.39
N ALA A 355 18.25 -14.44 5.17
CA ALA A 355 18.19 -15.19 6.42
C ALA A 355 18.24 -16.71 6.17
N ALA A 356 17.57 -17.20 5.12
CA ALA A 356 17.64 -18.59 4.70
C ALA A 356 19.07 -18.99 4.26
N THR A 357 19.76 -18.12 3.50
CA THR A 357 21.16 -18.31 3.11
C THR A 357 22.08 -18.31 4.33
N GLN A 358 21.90 -17.39 5.27
CA GLN A 358 22.69 -17.35 6.50
C GLN A 358 22.51 -18.63 7.33
N GLN A 359 21.28 -19.14 7.46
CA GLN A 359 21.00 -20.38 8.17
C GLN A 359 21.62 -21.60 7.47
N ALA A 360 21.54 -21.69 6.14
CA ALA A 360 22.20 -22.75 5.37
C ALA A 360 23.73 -22.71 5.50
N ILE A 361 24.34 -21.51 5.56
CA ILE A 361 25.77 -21.35 5.82
C ILE A 361 26.11 -21.80 7.24
N LEU A 362 25.33 -21.40 8.25
CA LEU A 362 25.54 -21.81 9.64
C LEU A 362 25.39 -23.32 9.83
N GLU A 363 24.43 -23.96 9.16
CA GLU A 363 24.28 -25.41 9.17
C GLU A 363 25.47 -26.11 8.50
N ARG A 364 25.97 -25.60 7.38
CA ARG A 364 27.21 -26.11 6.75
C ARG A 364 28.45 -25.92 7.64
N LEU A 365 28.56 -24.79 8.34
CA LEU A 365 29.66 -24.56 9.28
C LEU A 365 29.59 -25.52 10.47
N LYS A 366 28.39 -25.74 11.03
CA LYS A 366 28.17 -26.74 12.08
C LYS A 366 28.47 -28.16 11.61
N SER A 367 28.07 -28.53 10.39
CA SER A 367 28.39 -29.85 9.85
C SER A 367 29.91 -30.01 9.70
N LEU A 368 30.62 -29.01 9.17
CA LEU A 368 32.08 -29.03 9.06
C LEU A 368 32.80 -29.14 10.42
N GLN A 369 32.32 -28.44 11.44
CA GLN A 369 32.85 -28.52 12.81
C GLN A 369 32.57 -29.88 13.47
N SER A 370 31.40 -30.48 13.19
CA SER A 370 31.07 -31.83 13.66
C SER A 370 31.90 -32.92 12.95
N THR A 371 32.26 -32.72 11.69
CA THR A 371 33.14 -33.65 10.95
C THR A 371 34.59 -33.54 11.40
N SER A 372 35.06 -32.34 11.79
CA SER A 372 36.43 -32.14 12.31
C SER A 372 36.63 -32.68 13.73
N THR A 373 35.55 -32.85 14.50
CA THR A 373 35.59 -33.48 15.84
C THR A 373 35.47 -35.00 15.78
N SER A 374 34.91 -35.57 14.71
CA SER A 374 34.85 -37.02 14.49
C SER A 374 36.09 -37.65 13.84
N SER A 375 37.08 -36.85 13.41
CA SER A 375 38.31 -37.39 12.76
C SER A 375 39.52 -37.52 13.70
N SER A 376 39.33 -37.40 15.01
CA SER A 376 40.37 -37.57 16.03
C SER A 376 40.07 -38.80 16.91
N GLY A 377 40.13 -40.00 16.33
CA GLY A 377 40.07 -41.23 17.14
C GLY A 377 39.58 -42.48 16.43
N ALA A 378 40.30 -42.96 15.42
CA ALA A 378 40.29 -44.37 15.02
C ALA A 378 41.48 -44.68 14.10
N GLY A 379 42.70 -44.41 14.59
CA GLY A 379 43.89 -45.08 14.06
C GLY A 379 43.88 -46.52 14.56
N THR A 380 43.27 -47.44 13.82
CA THR A 380 43.40 -48.88 14.08
C THR A 380 43.75 -49.60 12.79
N LYS A 381 45.03 -50.00 12.75
CA LYS A 381 45.72 -50.93 11.85
C LYS A 381 44.83 -51.74 10.91
N ARG A 382 45.04 -51.58 9.60
CA ARG A 382 44.76 -52.64 8.61
C ARG A 382 45.99 -53.52 8.47
N THR A 383 45.87 -54.77 8.88
CA THR A 383 46.76 -55.87 8.54
C THR A 383 46.55 -56.24 7.07
N ARG A 384 47.68 -56.51 6.40
CA ARG A 384 47.79 -57.01 5.03
C ARG A 384 47.46 -58.50 5.01
N GLU A 385 46.56 -58.91 4.12
CA GLU A 385 46.66 -60.14 3.33
C GLU A 385 46.25 -59.81 1.90
#